data_AF-A0AAU1D7I9-F1
#
_entry.id   AF-A0AAU1D7I9-F1
#
_cell.length_a   1.000
_cell.length_b   1.000
_cell.length_c   1.000
_cell.angle_alpha   90.00
_cell.angle_beta   90.00
_cell.angle_gamma   90.00
#
_symmetry.space_group_name_H-M   'P 1'
#
loop_
_entity.id
_entity.type
_entity.pdbx_description
1 polymer ?
#
loop_
_entity_poly.entity_id
_entity_poly.type
_entity_poly.pdbx_seq_one_letter_code
_entity_poly.pdbx_strand_id
1 'polypeptide(L)'
;MALSPEQRDQIERRIRAAIDRLLAGQIPVGGACDVKTLAREAGISRAALYRTWGHLKDEFEKRRTAAWAAGQQPDPREARIARLRERNQRLTTKLARTHTELNQLKAGHQLALSALVAKDDELQRLRRQLSTFGGMAPAPVPGQQHGDDATGVVPLYRA
;
A
#
# COMPACT_ATOMS: atom_id res chain seq x y z
N MET A 1 -9.77 -52.76 28.10
CA MET A 1 -8.43 -53.33 28.36
C MET A 1 -7.52 -52.22 28.88
N ALA A 2 -6.90 -52.42 30.05
CA ALA A 2 -5.92 -51.47 30.59
C ALA A 2 -4.59 -51.65 29.84
N LEU A 3 -3.95 -50.55 29.44
CA LEU A 3 -2.61 -50.56 28.85
C LEU A 3 -1.60 -51.06 29.90
N SER A 4 -0.69 -51.94 29.49
CA SER A 4 0.45 -52.33 30.34
C SER A 4 1.39 -51.13 30.58
N PRO A 5 2.18 -51.14 31.67
CA PRO A 5 3.17 -50.09 31.94
C PRO A 5 4.13 -49.84 30.77
N GLU A 6 4.66 -50.91 30.17
CA GLU A 6 5.58 -50.80 29.03
C GLU A 6 4.93 -50.14 27.80
N GLN A 7 3.67 -50.46 27.53
CA GLN A 7 2.91 -49.83 26.45
C GLN A 7 2.67 -48.35 26.72
N ARG A 8 2.43 -47.97 27.98
CA ARG A 8 2.28 -46.57 28.39
C ARG A 8 3.57 -45.79 28.14
N ASP A 9 4.70 -46.32 28.60
CA ASP A 9 6.01 -45.70 28.42
C ASP A 9 6.36 -45.55 26.94
N GLN A 10 6.04 -46.55 26.12
CA GLN A 10 6.28 -46.49 24.69
C GLN A 10 5.44 -45.42 24.00
N ILE A 11 4.18 -45.26 24.39
CA ILE A 11 3.31 -44.20 23.87
C ILE A 11 3.82 -42.82 24.30
N GLU A 12 4.20 -42.67 25.57
CA GLU A 12 4.75 -41.42 26.11
C GLU A 12 6.04 -41.00 25.38
N ARG A 13 6.97 -41.93 25.15
CA ARG A 13 8.17 -41.69 24.34
C ARG A 13 7.83 -41.22 22.92
N ARG A 14 6.86 -41.86 22.27
CA ARG A 14 6.40 -41.45 20.92
C ARG A 14 5.81 -40.04 20.92
N ILE A 15 5.03 -39.69 21.94
CA ILE A 15 4.44 -38.35 22.07
C ILE A 15 5.55 -37.31 22.27
N ARG A 16 6.49 -37.52 23.19
CA ARG A 16 7.63 -36.59 23.40
C ARG A 16 8.48 -36.43 22.14
N ALA A 17 8.79 -37.52 21.44
CA ALA A 17 9.51 -37.44 20.16
C ALA A 17 8.72 -36.65 19.09
N ALA A 18 7.39 -36.78 19.06
CA ALA A 18 6.56 -35.96 18.17
C ALA A 18 6.54 -34.48 18.58
N ILE A 19 6.54 -34.17 19.88
CA ILE A 19 6.70 -32.80 20.40
C ILE A 19 7.99 -32.18 19.89
N ASP A 20 9.11 -32.87 20.06
CA ASP A 20 10.44 -32.35 19.68
C ASP A 20 10.53 -32.07 18.18
N ARG A 21 10.01 -32.98 17.34
CA ARG A 21 9.97 -32.79 15.87
C ARG A 21 9.13 -31.58 15.47
N LEU A 22 7.93 -31.43 16.05
CA LEU A 22 7.05 -30.29 15.74
C LEU A 22 7.66 -28.97 16.18
N LEU A 23 8.27 -28.92 17.37
CA LEU A 23 8.93 -27.71 17.87
C LEU A 23 10.22 -27.37 17.12
N ALA A 24 10.90 -28.35 16.54
CA ALA A 24 12.02 -28.15 15.61
C ALA A 24 11.57 -27.67 14.22
N GLY A 25 10.26 -27.54 13.98
CA GLY A 25 9.69 -27.12 12.70
C GLY A 25 9.60 -28.21 11.64
N GLN A 26 9.79 -29.48 12.02
CA GLN A 26 9.56 -30.63 11.15
C GLN A 26 8.05 -30.91 11.08
N ILE A 27 7.32 -29.98 10.46
CA ILE A 27 5.86 -30.06 10.34
C ILE A 27 5.50 -30.97 9.17
N PRO A 28 4.72 -32.05 9.38
CA PRO A 28 4.27 -32.91 8.30
C PRO A 28 3.39 -32.15 7.31
N VAL A 29 3.36 -32.62 6.05
CA VAL A 29 2.57 -32.00 4.98
C VAL A 29 1.08 -31.92 5.40
N GLY A 30 0.47 -30.76 5.19
CA GLY A 30 -0.91 -30.49 5.60
C GLY A 30 -1.14 -30.39 7.12
N GLY A 31 -0.12 -30.55 7.96
CA GLY A 31 -0.19 -30.32 9.42
C GLY A 31 0.20 -28.90 9.82
N ALA A 32 0.12 -28.59 11.10
CA ALA A 32 0.63 -27.35 11.70
C ALA A 32 1.37 -27.70 13.00
N CYS A 33 2.07 -26.74 13.62
CA CYS A 33 2.61 -26.93 14.97
C CYS A 33 1.49 -26.89 16.03
N ASP A 34 0.51 -27.80 15.94
CA ASP A 34 -0.69 -27.85 16.77
C ASP A 34 -0.93 -29.21 17.44
N VAL A 35 -1.84 -29.23 18.44
CA VAL A 35 -2.18 -30.42 19.22
C VAL A 35 -2.81 -31.52 18.35
N LYS A 36 -3.50 -31.15 17.26
CA LYS A 36 -4.11 -32.09 16.33
C LYS A 36 -3.06 -32.88 15.56
N THR A 37 -2.05 -32.18 15.06
CA THR A 37 -0.92 -32.76 14.35
C THR A 37 -0.07 -33.57 15.31
N LEU A 38 0.13 -33.12 16.56
CA LEU A 38 0.80 -33.90 17.59
C LEU A 38 0.14 -35.26 17.83
N ALA A 39 -1.18 -35.31 18.00
CA ALA A 39 -1.89 -36.58 18.19
C ALA A 39 -1.71 -37.52 16.98
N ARG A 40 -1.80 -36.98 15.75
CA ARG A 40 -1.60 -37.73 14.51
C ARG A 40 -0.18 -38.29 14.40
N GLU A 41 0.84 -37.46 14.64
CA GLU A 41 2.25 -37.86 14.55
C GLU A 41 2.66 -38.84 15.66
N ALA A 42 2.06 -38.72 16.84
CA ALA A 42 2.23 -39.69 17.92
C ALA A 42 1.45 -40.99 17.68
N GLY A 43 0.55 -41.03 16.68
CA GLY A 43 -0.28 -42.18 16.34
C GLY A 43 -1.30 -42.53 17.42
N ILE A 44 -1.85 -41.52 18.09
CA ILE A 44 -2.91 -41.66 19.09
C ILE A 44 -4.14 -40.83 18.72
N SER A 45 -5.29 -41.15 19.30
CA SER A 45 -6.48 -40.32 19.11
C SER A 45 -6.36 -38.99 19.86
N ARG A 46 -6.97 -37.93 19.32
CA ARG A 46 -7.06 -36.64 20.01
C ARG A 46 -7.71 -36.80 21.39
N ALA A 47 -8.75 -37.61 21.51
CA ALA A 47 -9.41 -37.86 22.79
C ALA A 47 -8.46 -38.48 23.83
N ALA A 48 -7.61 -39.43 23.44
CA ALA A 48 -6.60 -40.00 24.32
C ALA A 48 -5.56 -38.97 24.76
N LEU A 49 -5.15 -38.06 23.86
CA LEU A 49 -4.22 -36.99 24.20
C LEU A 49 -4.78 -36.06 25.27
N TYR A 50 -6.06 -35.69 25.19
CA TYR A 50 -6.69 -34.82 26.20
C TYR A 50 -7.01 -35.53 27.52
N ARG A 51 -7.40 -36.81 27.49
CA ARG A 51 -7.88 -37.53 28.68
C ARG A 51 -6.79 -38.29 29.42
N THR A 52 -5.96 -39.02 28.68
CA THR A 52 -4.94 -39.93 29.26
C THR A 52 -3.57 -39.28 29.30
N TRP A 53 -3.24 -38.48 28.28
CA TRP A 53 -1.92 -37.87 28.11
C TRP A 53 -1.93 -36.34 28.26
N GLY A 54 -2.87 -35.80 29.05
CA GLY A 54 -3.08 -34.35 29.18
C GLY A 54 -1.84 -33.59 29.61
N HIS A 55 -1.03 -34.19 30.49
CA HIS A 55 0.24 -33.60 30.92
C HIS A 55 1.23 -33.36 29.77
N LEU A 56 1.27 -34.24 28.75
CA LEU A 56 2.15 -34.07 27.58
C LEU A 56 1.59 -33.03 26.60
N LYS A 57 0.27 -32.92 26.48
CA LYS A 57 -0.35 -31.79 25.78
C LYS A 57 0.06 -30.47 26.43
N ASP A 58 -0.02 -30.39 27.75
CA ASP A 58 0.30 -29.16 28.48
C ASP A 58 1.80 -28.85 28.41
N GLU A 59 2.66 -29.87 28.42
CA GLU A 59 4.10 -29.73 28.14
C GLU A 59 4.33 -29.12 26.75
N PHE A 60 3.69 -29.67 25.72
CA PHE A 60 3.77 -29.18 24.34
C PHE A 60 3.34 -27.71 24.23
N GLU A 61 2.21 -27.35 24.82
CA GLU A 61 1.69 -25.97 24.78
C GLU A 61 2.61 -24.99 25.52
N LYS A 62 3.14 -25.37 26.69
CA LYS A 62 4.13 -24.57 27.43
C LYS A 62 5.39 -24.35 26.60
N ARG A 63 5.95 -25.42 26.01
CA ARG A 63 7.17 -25.34 25.20
C ARG A 63 6.94 -24.54 23.91
N ARG A 64 5.79 -24.70 23.25
CA ARG A 64 5.42 -23.90 22.07
C ARG A 64 5.31 -22.42 22.41
N THR A 65 4.70 -22.09 23.55
CA THR A 65 4.55 -20.70 24.01
C THR A 65 5.91 -20.09 24.36
N ALA A 66 6.78 -20.85 25.02
CA ALA A 66 8.15 -20.42 25.31
C ALA A 66 8.98 -20.19 24.04
N ALA A 67 8.87 -21.07 23.04
CA ALA A 67 9.52 -20.89 21.74
C ALA A 67 9.05 -19.59 21.06
N TRP A 68 7.74 -19.35 21.03
CA TRP A 68 7.16 -18.09 20.53
C TRP A 68 7.66 -16.86 21.28
N ALA A 69 7.71 -16.91 22.61
CA ALA A 69 8.23 -15.82 23.44
C ALA A 69 9.72 -15.55 23.18
N ALA A 70 10.49 -16.58 22.83
CA ALA A 70 11.88 -16.47 22.40
C ALA A 70 12.05 -16.02 20.93
N GLY A 71 10.96 -15.70 20.23
CA GLY A 71 10.98 -15.30 18.81
C GLY A 71 11.19 -16.47 17.85
N GLN A 72 11.21 -17.70 18.34
CA GLN A 72 11.20 -18.89 17.48
C GLN A 72 9.78 -19.13 17.00
N GLN A 73 9.64 -19.35 15.70
CA GLN A 73 8.36 -19.65 15.08
C GLN A 73 8.43 -21.04 14.46
N PRO A 74 8.10 -22.10 15.22
CA PRO A 74 8.26 -23.48 14.77
C PRO A 74 7.47 -23.77 13.49
N ASP A 75 6.32 -23.11 13.30
CA ASP A 75 5.56 -23.26 12.07
C ASP A 75 6.02 -22.27 10.98
N PRO A 76 6.61 -22.74 9.88
CA PRO A 76 7.06 -21.87 8.79
C PRO A 76 5.89 -21.13 8.11
N ARG A 77 4.65 -21.64 8.21
CA ARG A 77 3.47 -20.97 7.65
C ARG A 77 3.09 -19.75 8.46
N GLU A 78 3.17 -19.83 9.78
CA GLU A 78 2.88 -18.69 10.63
C GLU A 78 3.88 -17.56 10.36
N ALA A 79 5.17 -17.90 10.14
CA ALA A 79 6.19 -16.92 9.78
C ALA A 79 5.90 -16.29 8.41
N ARG A 80 5.47 -17.09 7.45
CA ARG A 80 5.03 -16.59 6.14
C ARG A 80 3.80 -15.69 6.25
N ILE A 81 2.82 -16.04 7.08
CA ILE A 81 1.62 -15.24 7.33
C ILE A 81 2.00 -13.89 7.95
N ALA A 82 2.89 -13.88 8.94
CA ALA A 82 3.37 -12.65 9.56
C ALA A 82 4.03 -11.71 8.55
N ARG A 83 4.97 -12.24 7.75
CA ARG A 83 5.63 -11.48 6.67
C ARG A 83 4.64 -10.96 5.63
N LEU A 84 3.64 -11.77 5.25
CA LEU A 84 2.62 -11.36 4.28
C LEU A 84 1.71 -10.27 4.84
N ARG A 85 1.34 -10.35 6.12
CA ARG A 85 0.55 -9.29 6.80
C ARG A 85 1.32 -7.98 6.86
N GLU A 86 2.58 -8.01 7.25
CA GLU A 86 3.45 -6.83 7.27
C GLU A 86 3.57 -6.20 5.88
N ARG A 87 3.81 -7.02 4.85
CA ARG A 87 3.87 -6.55 3.46
C ARG A 87 2.54 -5.96 3.00
N ASN A 88 1.43 -6.61 3.33
CA ASN A 88 0.10 -6.12 2.97
C ASN A 88 -0.17 -4.76 3.64
N GLN A 89 0.12 -4.64 4.95
CA GLN A 89 -0.02 -3.38 5.68
C GLN A 89 0.81 -2.26 5.05
N ARG A 90 2.09 -2.52 4.75
CA ARG A 90 2.98 -1.55 4.10
C ARG A 90 2.44 -1.11 2.74
N LEU A 91 1.94 -2.03 1.93
CA LEU A 91 1.37 -1.73 0.63
C LEU A 91 0.08 -0.91 0.75
N THR A 92 -0.81 -1.27 1.66
CA THR A 92 -2.06 -0.54 1.91
C THR A 92 -1.78 0.89 2.38
N THR A 93 -0.84 1.09 3.31
CA THR A 93 -0.42 2.43 3.74
C THR A 93 0.17 3.24 2.60
N LYS A 94 1.04 2.64 1.77
CA LYS A 94 1.62 3.32 0.61
C LYS A 94 0.53 3.72 -0.40
N LEU A 95 -0.41 2.82 -0.67
CA LEU A 95 -1.50 3.06 -1.61
C LEU A 95 -2.38 4.21 -1.13
N ALA A 96 -2.78 4.21 0.15
CA ALA A 96 -3.56 5.28 0.75
C ALA A 96 -2.85 6.64 0.61
N ARG A 97 -1.56 6.70 0.95
CA ARG A 97 -0.75 7.90 0.79
C ARG A 97 -0.71 8.39 -0.65
N THR A 98 -0.39 7.51 -1.61
CA THR A 98 -0.34 7.89 -3.03
C THR A 98 -1.69 8.36 -3.55
N HIS A 99 -2.79 7.78 -3.05
CA HIS A 99 -4.13 8.19 -3.44
C HIS A 99 -4.47 9.59 -2.89
N THR A 100 -4.09 9.89 -1.66
CA THR A 100 -4.23 11.23 -1.07
C THR A 100 -3.42 12.26 -1.85
N GLU A 101 -2.13 11.98 -2.14
CA GLU A 101 -1.26 12.88 -2.91
C GLU A 101 -1.83 13.14 -4.32
N LEU A 102 -2.34 12.10 -4.98
CA LEU A 102 -2.96 12.21 -6.30
C LEU A 102 -4.23 13.07 -6.26
N ASN A 103 -5.07 12.91 -5.25
CA ASN A 103 -6.29 13.72 -5.10
C ASN A 103 -5.96 15.19 -4.82
N GLN A 104 -4.95 15.47 -4.00
CA GLN A 104 -4.46 16.83 -3.77
C GLN A 104 -3.91 17.45 -5.06
N LEU A 105 -3.14 16.70 -5.84
CA LEU A 105 -2.61 17.16 -7.12
C LEU A 105 -3.73 17.47 -8.12
N LYS A 106 -4.76 16.62 -8.19
CA LYS A 106 -5.94 16.86 -9.04
C LYS A 106 -6.69 18.13 -8.61
N ALA A 107 -6.92 18.31 -7.32
CA ALA A 107 -7.59 19.50 -6.81
C ALA A 107 -6.78 20.78 -7.09
N GLY A 108 -5.47 20.74 -6.86
CA GLY A 108 -4.56 21.85 -7.18
C GLY A 108 -4.54 22.17 -8.68
N HIS A 109 -4.49 21.15 -9.53
CA HIS A 109 -4.55 21.32 -10.99
C HIS A 109 -5.86 21.99 -11.43
N GLN A 110 -6.99 21.56 -10.87
CA GLN A 110 -8.30 22.17 -11.16
C GLN A 110 -8.35 23.64 -10.74
N LEU A 111 -7.84 23.98 -9.55
CA LEU A 111 -7.75 25.36 -9.09
C LEU A 111 -6.87 26.23 -10.00
N ALA A 112 -5.72 25.71 -10.41
CA ALA A 112 -4.80 26.42 -11.30
C ALA A 112 -5.43 26.70 -12.67
N LEU A 113 -6.16 25.72 -13.24
CA LEU A 113 -6.91 25.92 -14.49
C LEU A 113 -7.98 26.99 -14.35
N SER A 114 -8.78 26.96 -13.27
CA SER A 114 -9.79 27.99 -13.01
C SER A 114 -9.18 29.39 -12.87
N ALA A 115 -8.04 29.50 -12.17
CA ALA A 115 -7.33 30.76 -12.03
C ALA A 115 -6.78 31.27 -13.37
N LEU A 116 -6.24 30.39 -14.21
CA LEU A 116 -5.74 30.74 -15.54
C LEU A 116 -6.86 31.30 -16.43
N VAL A 117 -8.02 30.62 -16.45
CA VAL A 117 -9.20 31.09 -17.20
C VAL A 117 -9.64 32.46 -16.72
N ALA A 118 -9.77 32.65 -15.39
CA ALA A 118 -10.17 33.94 -14.82
C ALA A 118 -9.18 35.08 -15.18
N LYS A 119 -7.89 34.77 -15.25
CA LYS A 119 -6.86 35.74 -15.65
C LYS A 119 -6.90 36.06 -17.14
N ASP A 120 -7.17 35.07 -17.99
CA ASP A 120 -7.36 35.31 -19.42
C ASP A 120 -8.60 36.19 -19.68
N ASP A 121 -9.71 35.92 -19.00
CA ASP A 121 -10.92 36.76 -19.08
C ASP A 121 -10.64 38.21 -18.68
N GLU A 122 -9.88 38.42 -17.60
CA GLU A 122 -9.44 39.73 -17.14
C GLU A 122 -8.56 40.44 -18.16
N LEU A 123 -7.56 39.74 -18.73
CA LEU A 123 -6.70 40.28 -19.79
C LEU A 123 -7.50 40.65 -21.04
N GLN A 124 -8.44 39.81 -21.45
CA GLN A 124 -9.32 40.09 -22.59
C GLN A 124 -10.21 41.30 -22.33
N ARG A 125 -10.73 41.46 -21.11
CA ARG A 125 -11.49 42.66 -20.71
C ARG A 125 -10.61 43.90 -20.78
N LEU A 126 -9.41 43.88 -20.20
CA LEU A 126 -8.48 45.01 -20.21
C LEU A 126 -8.06 45.40 -21.63
N ARG A 127 -7.77 44.42 -22.49
CA ARG A 127 -7.47 44.65 -23.91
C ARG A 127 -8.62 45.32 -24.64
N ARG A 128 -9.86 44.86 -24.42
CA ARG A 128 -11.05 45.50 -25.00
C ARG A 128 -11.21 46.95 -24.55
N GLN A 129 -11.01 47.23 -23.26
CA GLN A 129 -11.06 48.59 -22.74
C GLN A 129 -10.01 49.49 -23.42
N LEU A 130 -8.75 49.04 -23.50
CA LEU A 130 -7.68 49.79 -24.18
C LEU A 130 -7.99 50.04 -25.66
N SER A 131 -8.54 49.07 -26.38
CA SER A 131 -8.97 49.25 -27.78
C SER A 131 -10.09 50.27 -27.92
N THR A 132 -11.06 50.30 -27.00
CA THR A 132 -12.14 51.30 -26.99
C THR A 132 -11.59 52.71 -26.73
N PHE A 133 -10.63 52.86 -25.83
CA PHE A 133 -9.98 54.15 -25.57
C PHE A 133 -9.05 54.59 -26.71
N GLY A 134 -8.33 53.66 -27.35
CA GLY A 134 -7.46 53.93 -28.49
C GLY A 134 -8.21 54.21 -29.80
N GLY A 135 -9.46 53.76 -29.93
CA GLY A 135 -10.36 54.11 -31.03
C GLY A 135 -10.95 55.52 -30.95
N MET A 136 -10.65 56.25 -29.88
CA MET A 136 -11.08 57.64 -29.67
C MET A 136 -9.94 58.63 -29.99
N ALA A 137 -9.27 58.42 -31.13
CA ALA A 137 -8.41 59.43 -31.74
C ALA A 137 -9.29 60.58 -32.30
N PRO A 138 -8.86 61.85 -32.20
CA PRO A 138 -9.69 63.00 -32.55
C PRO A 138 -10.08 62.97 -34.03
N ALA A 139 -11.33 63.39 -34.29
CA ALA A 139 -11.92 63.53 -35.61
C ALA A 139 -10.96 64.20 -36.62
N PRO A 140 -10.98 63.81 -37.90
CA PRO A 140 -10.15 64.46 -38.91
C PRO A 140 -10.54 65.93 -38.98
N VAL A 141 -9.59 66.82 -38.67
CA VAL A 141 -9.74 68.26 -38.87
C VAL A 141 -9.89 68.50 -40.38
N PRO A 142 -11.01 69.07 -40.87
CA PRO A 142 -11.15 69.36 -42.27
C PRO A 142 -10.46 70.69 -42.57
N GLY A 143 -9.51 70.67 -43.51
CA GLY A 143 -9.13 71.85 -44.27
C GLY A 143 -7.65 72.22 -44.23
N GLN A 144 -6.90 71.71 -45.20
CA GLN A 144 -5.91 72.54 -45.89
C GLN A 144 -5.66 71.99 -47.30
N GLN A 145 -6.45 72.51 -48.25
CA GLN A 145 -6.02 72.57 -49.64
C GLN A 145 -5.00 73.70 -49.75
N HIS A 146 -3.72 73.41 -49.94
CA HIS A 146 -2.85 74.16 -50.86
C HIS A 146 -1.44 73.56 -50.92
N GLY A 147 -0.96 73.36 -52.15
CA GLY A 147 0.47 73.43 -52.46
C GLY A 147 1.16 72.11 -52.74
N ASP A 148 1.09 71.68 -54.01
CA ASP A 148 2.25 71.13 -54.76
C ASP A 148 3.57 71.74 -54.25
N ASP A 149 4.57 70.94 -53.92
CA ASP A 149 5.47 70.42 -54.95
C ASP A 149 6.68 69.66 -54.33
N ALA A 150 7.17 68.72 -55.13
CA ALA A 150 8.56 68.29 -55.20
C ALA A 150 9.19 67.34 -54.13
N THR A 151 9.43 66.13 -54.64
CA THR A 151 10.67 65.32 -54.54
C THR A 151 10.92 64.42 -53.32
N GLY A 152 10.94 63.11 -53.63
CA GLY A 152 12.11 62.29 -53.32
C GLY A 152 12.02 61.42 -52.07
N VAL A 153 11.76 60.13 -52.29
CA VAL A 153 12.70 59.01 -52.03
C VAL A 153 11.89 57.75 -51.66
N VAL A 154 11.92 56.80 -52.59
CA VAL A 154 11.71 55.33 -52.41
C VAL A 154 13.14 54.77 -52.31
N PRO A 155 13.54 53.79 -51.45
CA PRO A 155 13.04 52.40 -51.47
C PRO A 155 13.00 51.63 -50.12
N LEU A 156 12.03 50.73 -49.90
CA LEU A 156 11.98 49.27 -50.15
C LEU A 156 12.22 48.39 -48.90
N TYR A 157 11.17 47.64 -48.56
CA TYR A 157 11.06 46.22 -48.15
C TYR A 157 11.94 45.59 -47.04
N ARG A 158 11.25 45.20 -45.97
CA ARG A 158 11.00 43.83 -45.47
C ARG A 158 12.00 42.71 -45.83
N ALA A 159 12.55 42.08 -44.80
CA ALA A 159 12.60 40.63 -44.61
C ALA A 159 12.26 40.31 -43.16
#